data_AF-A0A2X3KM25-F1
#
_entry.id   AF-A0A2X3KM25-F1
#
_cell.length_a   1.000
_cell.length_b   1.000
_cell.length_c   1.000
_cell.angle_alpha   90.00
_cell.angle_beta   90.00
_cell.angle_gamma   90.00
#
_symmetry.space_group_name_H-M   'P 1'
#
loop_
_entity.id
_entity.type
_entity.pdbx_description
1 polymer ?
#
loop_
_entity_poly.entity_id
_entity_poly.type
_entity_poly.pdbx_seq_one_letter_code
_entity_poly.pdbx_strand_id
1 'polypeptide(L)' 'MKQTVYTASPESQQIHVWSLEADGKLTLVQVVDAQGRSSRWCQPNKEFLYVGVRPEFRVLAYRITPDNGA' A
#
# COMPACT_ATOMS: atom_id res chain seq x y z
N MET A 1 -12.44 -13.31 -7.30
CA MET A 1 -11.30 -12.50 -7.79
C MET A 1 -10.76 -11.77 -6.57
N LYS A 2 -9.53 -12.01 -6.12
CA LYS A 2 -8.98 -11.34 -4.93
C LYS A 2 -8.35 -10.02 -5.36
N GLN A 3 -8.79 -8.91 -4.77
CA GLN A 3 -8.23 -7.59 -5.02
C GLN A 3 -7.64 -7.06 -3.71
N THR A 4 -6.52 -6.36 -3.80
CA THR A 4 -5.90 -5.72 -2.63
C THR A 4 -5.95 -4.21 -2.83
N VAL A 5 -6.51 -3.50 -1.86
CA VAL A 5 -6.60 -2.04 -1.85
C VAL A 5 -5.54 -1.53 -0.90
N TYR A 6 -4.75 -0.58 -1.36
CA TYR A 6 -3.81 0.12 -0.51
C TYR A 6 -4.33 1.55 -0.31
N THR A 7 -4.27 2.07 0.90
CA THR A 7 -4.48 3.51 1.20
C THR A 7 -3.25 4.11 1.86
N ALA A 8 -2.96 5.37 1.58
CA ALA A 8 -1.84 6.11 2.13
C ALA A 8 -2.41 7.19 3.05
N SER A 9 -2.03 7.15 4.32
CA SER A 9 -2.47 8.06 5.37
C SER A 9 -1.29 8.98 5.71
N PRO A 10 -1.12 10.11 5.02
CA PRO A 10 0.08 10.94 5.16
C PRO A 10 0.21 11.58 6.54
N GLU A 11 -0.90 11.88 7.22
CA GLU A 11 -0.87 12.48 8.56
C GLU A 11 -0.33 11.51 9.62
N SER A 12 -0.81 10.26 9.60
CA SER A 12 -0.31 9.21 10.48
C SER A 12 0.94 8.51 9.95
N GLN A 13 1.43 8.89 8.77
CA GLN A 13 2.59 8.31 8.10
C GLN A 13 2.46 6.79 7.90
N GLN A 14 1.26 6.35 7.49
CA GLN A 14 0.93 4.94 7.40
C GLN A 14 0.41 4.54 6.02
N ILE A 15 0.58 3.27 5.72
CA ILE A 15 -0.02 2.58 4.60
C ILE A 15 -0.89 1.47 5.15
N HIS A 16 -2.18 1.52 4.82
CA HIS A 16 -3.10 0.43 5.15
C HIS A 16 -3.27 -0.46 3.92
N VAL A 17 -3.18 -1.77 4.15
CA VAL A 17 -3.39 -2.81 3.15
C VAL A 17 -4.70 -3.53 3.47
N TRP A 18 -5.59 -3.59 2.50
CA TRP A 18 -6.93 -4.16 2.65
C TRP A 18 -7.16 -5.27 1.63
N SER A 19 -7.74 -6.39 2.05
CA SER A 19 -8.34 -7.37 1.15
C SER A 19 -9.73 -6.87 0.76
N LEU A 20 -10.00 -6.79 -0.54
CA LEU A 20 -11.32 -6.50 -1.10
C LEU A 20 -11.94 -7.82 -1.57
N GLU A 21 -12.99 -8.22 -0.86
CA GLU A 21 -13.79 -9.39 -1.17
C GLU A 21 -14.76 -9.11 -2.32
N ALA A 22 -15.30 -10.17 -2.93
CA ALA A 22 -16.17 -10.06 -4.11
C ALA A 22 -17.50 -9.34 -3.82
N ASP A 23 -17.93 -9.31 -2.56
CA ASP A 23 -19.11 -8.59 -2.08
C ASP A 23 -18.84 -7.11 -1.77
N GLY A 24 -17.61 -6.64 -1.98
CA GLY A 24 -17.18 -5.27 -1.70
C GLY A 24 -16.66 -5.06 -0.27
N LYS A 25 -16.65 -6.08 0.58
CA LYS A 25 -16.17 -5.97 1.96
C LYS A 25 -14.65 -5.76 1.99
N LEU A 26 -14.21 -4.77 2.77
CA LEU A 26 -12.81 -4.51 3.05
C LEU A 26 -12.40 -5.12 4.39
N THR A 27 -11.35 -5.92 4.38
CA THR A 27 -10.73 -6.47 5.59
C THR A 27 -9.31 -5.94 5.71
N LEU A 28 -8.98 -5.32 6.84
CA LEU A 28 -7.62 -4.82 7.08
C LEU A 28 -6.68 -6.02 7.22
N VAL A 29 -5.62 -6.04 6.40
CA VAL A 29 -4.62 -7.11 6.39
C VAL A 29 -3.34 -6.66 7.08
N GLN A 30 -2.92 -5.42 6.81
CA GLN A 30 -1.66 -4.90 7.34
C GLN A 30 -1.68 -3.39 7.47
N VAL A 31 -0.92 -2.90 8.44
CA VAL A 31 -0.53 -1.49 8.55
C VAL A 31 0.99 -1.44 8.46
N VAL A 32 1.50 -0.57 7.58
CA VAL A 32 2.92 -0.32 7.37
C VAL A 32 3.21 1.12 7.72
N ASP A 33 4.12 1.37 8.65
CA ASP A 33 4.62 2.71 8.94
C ASP A 33 5.55 3.16 7.81
N ALA A 34 5.05 4.08 6.98
CA ALA A 34 5.82 4.71 5.94
C ALA A 34 6.45 5.97 6.55
N GLN A 35 7.71 5.91 6.96
CA GLN A 35 8.45 7.00 7.60
C GLN A 35 8.37 8.33 6.79
N GLY A 36 7.30 9.12 6.95
CA GLY A 36 6.98 10.34 6.21
C GLY A 36 5.59 10.41 5.55
N ARG A 37 5.20 11.60 5.05
CA ARG A 37 3.94 11.79 4.30
C ARG A 37 4.02 11.05 2.97
N SER A 38 3.12 10.09 2.76
CA SER A 38 3.16 9.15 1.63
C SER A 38 2.21 9.54 0.49
N SER A 39 2.72 9.57 -0.75
CA SER A 39 1.94 9.63 -1.99
C SER A 39 2.24 8.38 -2.83
N ARG A 40 1.22 7.71 -3.39
CA ARG A 40 1.35 6.34 -3.95
C ARG A 40 1.23 6.27 -5.47
N TRP A 41 2.05 5.39 -6.07
CA TRP A 41 1.85 4.81 -7.40
C TRP A 41 2.02 3.27 -7.37
N CYS A 42 1.13 2.52 -8.03
CA CYS A 42 1.28 1.07 -8.22
C CYS A 42 1.87 0.78 -9.61
N GLN A 43 2.84 -0.14 -9.70
CA GLN A 43 3.34 -0.61 -10.99
C GLN A 43 2.34 -1.55 -11.70
N PRO A 44 2.34 -1.58 -13.05
CA PRO A 44 1.45 -2.45 -13.82
C PRO A 44 1.64 -3.95 -13.57
N ASN A 45 2.87 -4.39 -13.25
CA ASN A 45 3.21 -5.79 -13.00
C ASN A 45 2.82 -6.28 -11.58
N LYS A 46 2.34 -5.37 -10.71
CA LYS A 46 1.93 -5.66 -9.32
C LYS A 46 3.01 -6.29 -8.43
N GLU A 47 4.27 -6.21 -8.81
CA GLU A 47 5.38 -6.75 -7.99
C GLU A 47 5.83 -5.78 -6.89
N PHE A 48 5.67 -4.48 -7.14
CA PHE A 48 6.13 -3.44 -6.23
C PHE A 48 5.11 -2.32 -6.04
N LEU A 49 5.01 -1.86 -4.80
CA LEU A 49 4.31 -0.66 -4.39
C LEU A 49 5.31 0.49 -4.23
N TYR A 50 5.16 1.54 -5.02
CA TYR A 50 6.02 2.72 -4.93
C TYR A 50 5.36 3.80 -4.10
N VAL A 51 6.11 4.29 -3.13
CA VAL A 51 5.65 5.27 -2.15
C VAL A 51 6.64 6.41 -2.13
N GLY A 52 6.20 7.58 -2.58
CA GLY A 52 6.94 8.83 -2.38
C GLY A 52 6.76 9.28 -0.94
N VAL A 53 7.86 9.55 -0.24
CA VAL A 53 7.87 10.01 1.16
C VAL A 53 8.45 11.42 1.29
N ARG A 54 7.80 12.25 2.11
CA ARG A 54 8.27 13.59 2.51
C ARG A 54 8.47 13.65 4.04
N PRO A 55 9.44 14.45 4.54
CA PRO A 55 10.18 15.51 3.85
C PRO A 55 11.46 15.06 3.13
N GLU A 56 11.87 13.81 3.24
CA GLU A 56 13.16 13.35 2.71
C GLU A 56 13.23 13.27 1.18
N PHE A 57 12.10 13.44 0.49
CA PHE A 57 11.99 13.40 -0.97
C PHE A 57 12.56 12.13 -1.59
N ARG A 58 12.21 10.97 -1.02
CA ARG A 58 12.64 9.64 -1.50
C ARG A 58 11.47 8.83 -2.03
N VAL A 59 11.79 7.82 -2.84
CA VAL A 59 10.84 6.80 -3.29
C VAL A 59 11.22 5.49 -2.61
N LEU A 60 10.27 4.91 -1.86
CA LEU A 60 10.39 3.58 -1.28
C LEU A 60 9.67 2.58 -2.18
N ALA A 61 10.30 1.43 -2.40
CA ALA A 61 9.71 0.31 -3.12
C ALA A 61 9.44 -0.83 -2.13
N TYR A 62 8.18 -1.16 -1.91
CA TYR A 62 7.77 -2.30 -1.11
C TYR A 62 7.44 -3.46 -2.06
N ARG A 63 8.05 -4.62 -1.83
CA ARG A 63 7.74 -5.83 -2.60
C ARG A 63 6.37 -6.35 -2.16
N ILE A 64 5.52 -6.65 -3.13
CA ILE A 64 4.19 -7.18 -2.91
C ILE A 64 4.28 -8.71 -2.90
N THR A 65 3.76 -9.36 -1.87
CA THR A 65 3.79 -10.83 -1.78
C THR A 65 2.80 -11.43 -2.80
N PRO A 66 3.22 -12.42 -3.63
CA PRO A 66 2.40 -12.92 -4.75
C PRO A 66 1.06 -13.53 -4.33
N ASP A 67 0.97 -14.07 -3.11
CA ASP A 67 -0.15 -14.92 -2.69
C ASP A 67 -1.40 -14.13 -2.28
N ASN A 68 -1.22 -12.90 -1.79
CA ASN A 68 -2.28 -12.09 -1.18
C ASN A 68 -2.11 -10.58 -1.38
N GLY A 69 -0.99 -10.15 -1.97
CA GLY A 69 -0.67 -8.74 -2.08
C GLY A 69 -0.48 -8.02 -0.74
N ALA A 70 -0.15 -8.74 0.34
CA ALA A 70 0.17 -8.16 1.63
C ALA A 70 1.68 -8.15 1.83
#